data_AF-A0A973XD17-F1
#
_entry.id   AF-A0A973XD17-F1
#
_cell.length_a   1.000
_cell.length_b   1.000
_cell.length_c   1.000
_cell.angle_alpha   90.00
_cell.angle_beta   90.00
_cell.angle_gamma   90.00
#
_symmetry.space_group_name_H-M   'P 1'
#
loop_
_entity.id
_entity.type
_entity.pdbx_description
1 polymer ?
#
loop_
_entity_poly.entity_id
_entity_poly.type
_entity_poly.pdbx_seq_one_letter_code
_entity_poly.pdbx_strand_id
1 'polypeptide(L)'
;MAFEVTYQLNLKDIEAVQGALFRPAWGARNWGRHEILRRVLAGMSISVMFVLLVQTIFLARLQPEYVLASALLGGGLVWLWGRKIKVPPDPDNLLSKTLTLSLEHKGVRIDGDGFENFIDWKQIIQLRRAGGCLLFATRVTENIIVPLRAFEAAEAADAFCLQADVLLQSACNPPEAMPLERIVFHLLREDVRACSPLIGGHVGWRGVLPYALWLAALFTFGLFGTELSEIQWWMGLASSLGIAWLLTRCIWLLDRKLKIARFPLPEGNVEIQRWGNHLRITVDGKTKSVAYTSIGKVVITQAHIFLMTTPNDVIIVPRSAFSSASDMLHFAQAVDKAAEENQP
;
A
#
# COMPACT_ATOMS: atom_id res chain seq x y z
N MET A 1 -34.24 18.83 7.86
CA MET A 1 -33.37 19.94 7.41
C MET A 1 -32.17 19.32 6.72
N ALA A 2 -31.85 19.75 5.50
CA ALA A 2 -30.61 19.32 4.84
C ALA A 2 -29.43 19.98 5.54
N PHE A 3 -28.37 19.22 5.81
CA PHE A 3 -27.12 19.78 6.32
C PHE A 3 -26.25 20.14 5.12
N GLU A 4 -26.03 21.44 4.90
CA GLU A 4 -25.30 21.94 3.75
C GLU A 4 -24.09 22.78 4.20
N VAL A 5 -22.99 22.68 3.48
CA VAL A 5 -21.79 23.48 3.71
C VAL A 5 -21.21 23.95 2.39
N THR A 6 -21.06 25.27 2.23
CA THR A 6 -20.43 25.89 1.06
C THR A 6 -18.99 26.27 1.39
N TYR A 7 -18.05 25.91 0.52
CA TYR A 7 -16.62 26.11 0.75
C TYR A 7 -15.83 26.29 -0.55
N GLN A 8 -14.64 26.86 -0.41
CA GLN A 8 -13.64 26.95 -1.47
C GLN A 8 -12.33 26.37 -0.93
N LEU A 9 -11.75 25.42 -1.66
CA LEU A 9 -10.47 24.82 -1.29
C LEU A 9 -9.33 25.78 -1.60
N ASN A 10 -8.43 25.99 -0.64
CA ASN A 10 -7.17 26.67 -0.92
C ASN A 10 -5.99 25.69 -0.93
N LEU A 11 -4.84 26.15 -1.39
CA LEU A 11 -3.62 25.33 -1.46
C LEU A 11 -3.22 24.76 -0.09
N LYS A 12 -3.45 25.53 1.00
CA LYS A 12 -3.12 25.09 2.37
C LYS A 12 -3.98 23.91 2.81
N ASP A 13 -5.26 23.87 2.44
CA ASP A 13 -6.15 22.75 2.76
C ASP A 13 -5.68 21.48 2.05
N ILE A 14 -5.33 21.59 0.76
CA ILE A 14 -4.80 20.47 -0.04
C ILE A 14 -3.49 19.97 0.55
N GLU A 15 -2.55 20.86 0.87
CA GLU A 15 -1.27 20.51 1.50
C GLU A 15 -1.46 19.87 2.87
N ALA A 16 -2.38 20.38 3.69
CA ALA A 16 -2.65 19.85 5.02
C ALA A 16 -3.29 18.45 4.94
N VAL A 17 -4.23 18.24 4.02
CA VAL A 17 -4.84 16.94 3.75
C VAL A 17 -3.82 15.97 3.17
N GLN A 18 -3.00 16.38 2.21
CA GLN A 18 -1.92 15.54 1.70
C GLN A 18 -0.95 15.18 2.83
N GLY A 19 -0.56 16.15 3.65
CA GLY A 19 0.29 15.93 4.82
C GLY A 19 -0.32 14.97 5.84
N ALA A 20 -1.65 14.96 5.99
CA ALA A 20 -2.39 14.15 6.95
C ALA A 20 -2.78 12.76 6.44
N LEU A 21 -3.26 12.65 5.19
CA LEU A 21 -3.60 11.41 4.49
C LEU A 21 -2.37 10.59 4.16
N PHE A 22 -1.36 11.27 3.64
CA PHE A 22 -0.05 10.71 3.41
C PHE A 22 0.85 10.96 4.63
N ARG A 23 0.29 11.12 5.85
CA ARG A 23 1.03 10.75 7.07
C ARG A 23 1.34 9.29 6.87
N PRO A 24 2.57 8.99 6.48
CA PRO A 24 2.88 7.64 6.11
C PRO A 24 2.89 6.87 7.41
N ALA A 25 2.12 5.77 7.46
CA ALA A 25 2.47 4.67 8.34
C ALA A 25 3.99 4.52 8.27
N TRP A 26 4.65 4.65 9.42
CA TRP A 26 6.10 4.81 9.58
C TRP A 26 6.84 3.92 8.55
N GLY A 27 7.25 4.50 7.41
CA GLY A 27 7.64 3.74 6.22
C GLY A 27 7.26 4.34 4.86
N ALA A 28 6.01 4.79 4.65
CA ALA A 28 5.55 5.23 3.32
C ALA A 28 6.05 6.63 2.84
N ARG A 29 6.55 7.52 3.73
CA ARG A 29 7.19 8.83 3.35
C ARG A 29 8.42 8.59 2.50
N ASN A 30 9.00 7.42 2.69
CA ASN A 30 10.24 7.01 2.10
C ASN A 30 10.03 6.13 0.87
N TRP A 31 8.79 5.78 0.49
CA TRP A 31 8.57 5.00 -0.72
C TRP A 31 8.86 5.84 -1.97
N GLY A 32 8.35 7.07 -2.06
CA GLY A 32 8.70 7.97 -3.17
C GLY A 32 10.19 8.36 -3.19
N ARG A 33 10.80 8.59 -2.02
CA ARG A 33 12.23 8.92 -1.92
C ARG A 33 13.15 7.74 -2.25
N HIS A 34 12.80 6.53 -1.80
CA HIS A 34 13.63 5.34 -2.04
C HIS A 34 13.31 4.62 -3.34
N GLU A 35 12.15 4.83 -3.96
CA GLU A 35 11.86 4.28 -5.29
C GLU A 35 12.73 4.98 -6.34
N ILE A 36 12.92 6.29 -6.24
CA ILE A 36 13.90 7.01 -7.07
C ILE A 36 15.30 6.44 -6.81
N LEU A 37 15.71 6.30 -5.55
CA LEU A 37 17.01 5.73 -5.20
C LEU A 37 17.19 4.29 -5.70
N ARG A 38 16.15 3.45 -5.61
CA ARG A 38 16.13 2.07 -6.11
C ARG A 38 16.34 2.03 -7.60
N ARG A 39 15.59 2.86 -8.34
CA ARG A 39 15.69 2.97 -9.80
C ARG A 39 17.08 3.47 -10.20
N VAL A 40 17.61 4.47 -9.49
CA VAL A 40 18.98 4.98 -9.68
C VAL A 40 19.99 3.86 -9.47
N LEU A 41 19.97 3.17 -8.32
CA LEU A 41 20.93 2.10 -8.02
C LEU A 41 20.80 0.89 -8.97
N ALA A 42 19.58 0.56 -9.41
CA ALA A 42 19.37 -0.43 -10.45
C ALA A 42 20.00 0.02 -11.79
N GLY A 43 19.80 1.29 -12.17
CA GLY A 43 20.46 1.89 -13.34
C GLY A 43 21.98 1.83 -13.24
N MET A 44 22.56 2.22 -12.10
CA MET A 44 23.99 2.13 -11.84
C MET A 44 24.50 0.68 -11.98
N SER A 45 23.79 -0.29 -11.38
CA SER A 45 24.17 -1.70 -11.41
C SER A 45 24.14 -2.28 -12.83
N ILE A 46 23.09 -1.97 -13.60
CA ILE A 46 22.92 -2.43 -14.99
C ILE A 46 24.02 -1.83 -15.87
N SER A 47 24.33 -0.54 -15.73
CA SER A 47 25.38 0.11 -16.51
C SER A 47 26.78 -0.44 -16.20
N VAL A 48 27.10 -0.68 -14.91
CA VAL A 48 28.36 -1.33 -14.53
C VAL A 48 28.45 -2.74 -15.09
N MET A 49 27.38 -3.53 -14.99
CA MET A 49 27.32 -4.88 -15.53
C MET A 49 27.55 -4.87 -17.06
N PHE A 50 26.95 -3.93 -17.77
CA PHE A 50 27.15 -3.77 -19.21
C PHE A 50 28.60 -3.44 -19.57
N VAL A 51 29.23 -2.51 -18.84
CA VAL A 51 30.64 -2.14 -19.07
C VAL A 51 31.59 -3.31 -18.79
N LEU A 52 31.37 -4.05 -17.71
CA LEU A 52 32.15 -5.26 -17.43
C LEU A 52 31.95 -6.34 -18.51
N LEU A 53 30.73 -6.49 -19.03
CA LEU A 53 30.45 -7.41 -20.12
C LEU A 53 31.20 -7.01 -21.41
N VAL A 54 31.17 -5.72 -21.77
CA VAL A 54 31.93 -5.18 -22.92
C VAL A 54 33.43 -5.40 -22.71
N GLN A 55 33.95 -5.10 -21.52
CA GLN A 55 35.35 -5.35 -21.18
C GLN A 55 35.77 -6.80 -21.47
N THR A 56 34.90 -7.72 -21.08
CA THR A 56 35.11 -9.16 -21.22
C THR A 56 35.10 -9.59 -22.69
N ILE A 57 34.09 -9.15 -23.46
CA ILE A 57 33.94 -9.51 -24.88
C ILE A 57 35.10 -8.98 -25.72
N PHE A 58 35.58 -7.78 -25.42
CA PHE A 58 36.61 -7.11 -26.21
C PHE A 58 38.03 -7.28 -25.64
N LEU A 59 38.21 -8.04 -24.55
CA LEU A 59 39.48 -8.22 -23.84
C LEU A 59 40.20 -6.90 -23.54
N ALA A 60 39.45 -5.81 -23.41
CA ALA A 60 40.00 -4.49 -23.22
C ALA A 60 40.33 -4.29 -21.73
N ARG A 61 41.47 -3.65 -21.41
CA ARG A 61 41.70 -3.14 -20.05
C ARG A 61 40.99 -1.80 -19.91
N LEU A 62 39.81 -1.81 -19.31
CA LEU A 62 39.15 -0.57 -18.92
C LEU A 62 39.79 -0.05 -17.63
N GLN A 63 40.12 1.24 -17.63
CA GLN A 63 40.50 1.93 -16.41
C GLN A 63 39.30 1.97 -15.43
N PRO A 64 39.56 1.94 -14.11
CA PRO A 64 38.51 2.03 -13.08
C PRO A 64 37.57 3.22 -13.25
N GLU A 65 38.07 4.32 -13.81
CA GLU A 65 37.32 5.54 -14.09
C GLU A 65 36.11 5.29 -15.00
N TYR A 66 36.21 4.37 -15.97
CA TYR A 66 35.10 4.03 -16.87
C TYR A 66 33.98 3.23 -16.16
N VAL A 67 34.35 2.40 -15.19
CA VAL A 67 33.38 1.67 -14.36
C VAL A 67 32.60 2.65 -13.49
N LEU A 68 33.28 3.64 -12.90
CA LEU A 68 32.61 4.69 -12.11
C LEU A 68 31.74 5.59 -12.99
N ALA A 69 32.26 6.05 -14.14
CA ALA A 69 31.53 6.92 -15.06
C ALA A 69 30.26 6.25 -15.60
N SER A 70 30.33 4.96 -15.94
CA SER A 70 29.15 4.22 -16.40
C SER A 70 28.10 4.03 -15.32
N ALA A 71 28.51 3.77 -14.06
CA ALA A 71 27.59 3.73 -12.93
C ALA A 71 26.83 5.06 -12.81
N LEU A 72 27.54 6.19 -12.78
CA LEU A 72 26.95 7.53 -12.67
C LEU A 72 26.01 7.85 -13.84
N LEU A 73 26.38 7.48 -15.07
CA LEU A 73 25.53 7.67 -16.26
C LEU A 73 24.23 6.86 -16.16
N GLY A 74 24.30 5.59 -15.78
CA GLY A 74 23.13 4.74 -15.57
C GLY A 74 22.18 5.29 -14.52
N GLY A 75 22.73 5.73 -13.39
CA GLY A 75 21.96 6.38 -12.33
C GLY A 75 21.30 7.69 -12.78
N GLY A 76 22.05 8.53 -13.51
CA GLY A 76 21.57 9.82 -14.02
C GLY A 76 20.44 9.70 -15.04
N LEU A 77 20.53 8.77 -15.99
CA LEU A 77 19.49 8.53 -16.99
C LEU A 77 18.16 8.11 -16.34
N VAL A 78 18.23 7.18 -15.38
CA VAL A 78 17.03 6.69 -14.69
C VAL A 78 16.42 7.77 -13.78
N TRP A 79 17.25 8.60 -13.15
CA TRP A 79 16.78 9.75 -12.38
C TRP A 79 16.04 10.79 -13.24
N LEU A 80 16.61 11.13 -14.41
CA LEU A 80 15.98 12.05 -15.37
C LEU A 80 14.63 11.52 -15.87
N TRP A 81 14.55 10.22 -16.15
CA TRP A 81 13.30 9.59 -16.58
C TRP A 81 12.25 9.58 -15.46
N GLY A 82 12.65 9.30 -14.21
CA GLY A 82 11.77 9.32 -13.04
C GLY A 82 11.16 10.70 -12.73
N ARG A 83 11.81 11.79 -13.14
CA ARG A 83 11.28 13.16 -12.97
C ARG A 83 10.13 13.52 -13.91
N LYS A 84 10.01 12.86 -15.07
CA LYS A 84 8.95 13.18 -16.05
C LYS A 84 7.57 12.64 -15.67
N ILE A 85 7.48 11.81 -14.64
CA ILE A 85 6.21 11.23 -14.16
C ILE A 85 5.76 12.01 -12.93
N LYS A 86 5.12 13.16 -13.15
CA LYS A 86 4.07 13.75 -12.29
C LYS A 86 3.64 15.12 -12.84
N VAL A 87 2.47 15.15 -13.47
CA VAL A 87 1.58 16.31 -13.40
C VAL A 87 0.30 15.75 -12.78
N PRO A 88 0.02 15.99 -11.48
CA PRO A 88 -1.33 15.79 -10.98
C PRO A 88 -2.29 16.70 -11.78
N PRO A 89 -3.58 16.35 -11.86
CA PRO A 89 -4.57 17.18 -12.55
C PRO A 89 -4.42 18.65 -12.12
N ASP A 90 -4.50 19.54 -13.09
CA ASP A 90 -4.26 20.98 -12.98
C ASP A 90 -4.91 21.56 -11.70
N PRO A 91 -4.12 21.85 -10.64
CA PRO A 91 -4.66 22.27 -9.35
C PRO A 91 -5.44 23.57 -9.45
N ASP A 92 -5.17 24.39 -10.47
CA ASP A 92 -5.83 25.66 -10.71
C ASP A 92 -7.32 25.51 -11.03
N ASN A 93 -7.76 24.33 -11.52
CA ASN A 93 -9.16 24.08 -11.85
C ASN A 93 -10.02 23.71 -10.63
N LEU A 94 -9.42 23.22 -9.54
CA LEU A 94 -10.11 22.87 -8.28
C LEU A 94 -10.03 23.99 -7.24
N LEU A 95 -8.96 24.79 -7.24
CA LEU A 95 -8.72 25.84 -6.24
C LEU A 95 -9.63 27.07 -6.41
N SER A 96 -10.20 27.28 -7.60
CA SER A 96 -10.99 28.47 -7.91
C SER A 96 -12.50 28.31 -7.72
N LYS A 97 -13.02 27.08 -7.63
CA LYS A 97 -14.46 26.82 -7.64
C LYS A 97 -15.05 26.78 -6.24
N THR A 98 -16.18 27.46 -6.06
CA THR A 98 -17.04 27.32 -4.89
C THR A 98 -17.78 25.99 -4.99
N LEU A 99 -17.76 25.19 -3.92
CA LEU A 99 -18.43 23.91 -3.82
C LEU A 99 -19.44 23.96 -2.67
N THR A 100 -20.63 23.41 -2.87
CA THR A 100 -21.63 23.18 -1.83
C THR A 100 -21.80 21.68 -1.65
N LEU A 101 -21.63 21.20 -0.43
CA LEU A 101 -21.81 19.80 -0.09
C LEU A 101 -23.03 19.65 0.82
N SER A 102 -24.00 18.86 0.36
CA SER A 102 -25.27 18.61 1.04
C SER A 102 -25.39 17.13 1.43
N LEU A 103 -25.73 16.88 2.69
CA LEU A 103 -25.99 15.52 3.18
C LEU A 103 -27.45 15.15 2.94
N GLU A 104 -27.68 14.19 2.05
CA GLU A 104 -29.00 13.64 1.76
C GLU A 104 -29.17 12.24 2.35
N HIS A 105 -30.39 11.73 2.44
CA HIS A 105 -30.62 10.36 2.94
C HIS A 105 -29.98 9.29 2.04
N LYS A 106 -29.92 9.52 0.72
CA LYS A 106 -29.39 8.54 -0.24
C LYS A 106 -27.88 8.65 -0.47
N GLY A 107 -27.29 9.81 -0.19
CA GLY A 107 -25.88 10.07 -0.49
C GLY A 107 -25.44 11.47 -0.11
N VAL A 108 -24.29 11.84 -0.66
CA VAL A 108 -23.72 13.18 -0.57
C VAL A 108 -23.84 13.84 -1.93
N ARG A 109 -24.50 15.00 -1.97
CA ARG A 109 -24.59 15.85 -3.16
C ARG A 109 -23.50 16.91 -3.10
N ILE A 110 -22.80 17.11 -4.21
CA ILE A 110 -21.78 18.15 -4.39
C ILE A 110 -22.19 19.00 -5.59
N ASP A 111 -22.54 20.25 -5.32
CA ASP A 111 -22.82 21.24 -6.35
C ASP A 111 -21.62 22.20 -6.49
N GLY A 112 -21.25 22.54 -7.71
CA GLY A 112 -20.23 23.53 -8.01
C GLY A 112 -20.56 24.31 -9.28
N ASP A 113 -19.72 25.29 -9.64
CA ASP A 113 -19.95 26.11 -10.85
C ASP A 113 -20.01 25.24 -12.12
N GLY A 114 -21.24 25.01 -12.60
CA GLY A 114 -21.53 24.27 -13.82
C GLY A 114 -21.53 22.74 -13.69
N PHE A 115 -21.49 22.19 -12.47
CA PHE A 115 -21.63 20.73 -12.28
C PHE A 115 -22.38 20.37 -10.99
N GLU A 116 -23.08 19.25 -11.05
CA GLU A 116 -23.72 18.58 -9.92
C GLU A 116 -23.21 17.14 -9.92
N ASN A 117 -22.72 16.67 -8.77
CA ASN A 117 -22.30 15.29 -8.58
C ASN A 117 -23.02 14.70 -7.36
N PHE A 118 -23.47 13.46 -7.48
CA PHE A 118 -24.15 12.75 -6.41
C PHE A 118 -23.42 11.44 -6.11
N ILE A 119 -23.01 11.26 -4.86
CA ILE A 119 -22.26 10.09 -4.40
C ILE A 119 -23.13 9.31 -3.41
N ASP A 120 -23.57 8.12 -3.81
CA ASP A 120 -24.34 7.23 -2.92
C ASP A 120 -23.51 6.91 -1.66
N TRP A 121 -24.15 6.88 -0.49
CA TRP A 121 -23.48 6.55 0.77
C TRP A 121 -22.73 5.21 0.72
N LYS A 122 -23.18 4.25 -0.10
CA LYS A 122 -22.51 2.96 -0.32
C LYS A 122 -21.13 3.11 -0.97
N GLN A 123 -20.90 4.20 -1.71
CA GLN A 123 -19.61 4.52 -2.34
C GLN A 123 -18.63 5.18 -1.36
N ILE A 124 -19.11 5.73 -0.25
CA ILE A 124 -18.25 6.31 0.79
C ILE A 124 -17.80 5.17 1.71
N ILE A 125 -16.49 4.92 1.77
CA ILE A 125 -15.91 3.84 2.58
C ILE A 125 -15.62 4.33 4.00
N GLN A 126 -15.18 5.58 4.13
CA GLN A 126 -14.72 6.10 5.40
C GLN A 126 -14.93 7.61 5.49
N LEU A 127 -15.42 8.06 6.64
CA LEU A 127 -15.38 9.44 7.08
C LEU A 127 -14.23 9.61 8.07
N ARG A 128 -13.38 10.63 7.90
CA ARG A 128 -12.33 10.95 8.90
C ARG A 128 -11.96 12.42 8.92
N ARG A 129 -11.45 12.89 10.05
CA ARG A 129 -10.85 14.22 10.18
C ARG A 129 -9.33 14.13 10.05
N ALA A 130 -8.76 14.90 9.14
CA ALA A 130 -7.32 14.93 8.94
C ALA A 130 -6.88 16.29 8.36
N GLY A 131 -5.80 16.86 8.90
CA GLY A 131 -5.21 18.09 8.34
C GLY A 131 -6.15 19.31 8.38
N GLY A 132 -7.01 19.42 9.40
CA GLY A 132 -8.00 20.50 9.48
C GLY A 132 -9.14 20.38 8.48
N CYS A 133 -9.33 19.22 7.85
CA CYS A 133 -10.43 18.93 6.94
C CYS A 133 -11.20 17.67 7.36
N LEU A 134 -12.47 17.62 7.00
CA LEU A 134 -13.29 16.42 6.96
C LEU A 134 -13.10 15.76 5.59
N LEU A 135 -12.87 14.45 5.59
CA LEU A 135 -12.55 13.67 4.40
C LEU A 135 -13.57 12.54 4.24
N PHE A 136 -14.21 12.51 3.07
CA PHE A 136 -15.02 11.39 2.62
C PHE A 136 -14.19 10.58 1.62
N ALA A 137 -13.68 9.44 2.06
CA ALA A 137 -12.95 8.53 1.18
C ALA A 137 -13.97 7.70 0.38
N THR A 138 -13.99 7.85 -0.95
CA THR A 138 -14.88 7.07 -1.82
C THR A 138 -14.18 5.81 -2.37
N ARG A 139 -14.97 4.89 -2.93
CA ARG A 139 -14.48 3.67 -3.62
C ARG A 139 -13.66 3.99 -4.87
N VAL A 140 -13.96 5.08 -5.56
CA VAL A 140 -13.39 5.42 -6.88
C VAL A 140 -12.12 6.27 -6.76
N THR A 141 -11.39 6.15 -5.64
CA THR A 141 -10.16 6.89 -5.31
C THR A 141 -10.28 8.41 -5.12
N GLU A 142 -11.46 8.99 -5.30
CA GLU A 142 -11.70 10.40 -5.03
C GLU A 142 -11.95 10.62 -3.53
N ASN A 143 -11.18 11.51 -2.91
CA ASN A 143 -11.47 11.97 -1.56
C ASN A 143 -12.22 13.30 -1.68
N ILE A 144 -13.42 13.38 -1.12
CA ILE A 144 -14.11 14.65 -0.97
C ILE A 144 -13.49 15.34 0.24
N ILE A 145 -13.03 16.57 0.05
CA ILE A 145 -12.35 17.36 1.08
C ILE A 145 -13.26 18.51 1.47
N VAL A 146 -13.64 18.59 2.74
CA VAL A 146 -14.38 19.72 3.31
C VAL A 146 -13.53 20.37 4.40
N PRO A 147 -13.01 21.59 4.21
CA PRO A 147 -12.15 22.21 5.20
C PRO A 147 -12.96 22.63 6.43
N LEU A 148 -12.46 22.37 7.65
CA LEU A 148 -13.21 22.64 8.89
C LEU A 148 -13.49 24.15 9.10
N ARG A 149 -12.71 25.01 8.45
CA ARG A 149 -12.92 26.47 8.43
C ARG A 149 -14.15 26.92 7.61
N ALA A 150 -14.76 26.01 6.85
CA ALA A 150 -16.01 26.29 6.14
C ALA A 150 -17.23 26.27 7.05
N PHE A 151 -17.11 25.70 8.25
CA PHE A 151 -18.19 25.70 9.24
C PHE A 151 -18.11 26.98 10.09
N GLU A 152 -19.27 27.55 10.42
CA GLU A 152 -19.34 28.77 11.24
C GLU A 152 -18.72 28.58 12.63
N ALA A 153 -18.83 27.36 13.18
CA ALA A 153 -18.32 26.99 14.48
C ALA A 153 -17.82 25.53 14.50
N ALA A 154 -16.99 25.18 15.49
CA ALA A 154 -16.47 23.81 15.64
C ALA A 154 -17.60 22.81 15.93
N GLU A 155 -18.61 23.24 16.70
CA GLU A 155 -19.80 22.46 17.04
C GLU A 155 -20.64 22.14 15.79
N ALA A 156 -20.68 23.05 14.81
CA ALA A 156 -21.36 22.80 13.53
C ALA A 156 -20.64 21.73 12.72
N ALA A 157 -19.31 21.73 12.72
CA ALA A 157 -18.51 20.67 12.09
C ALA A 157 -18.67 19.31 12.80
N ASP A 158 -18.82 19.30 14.12
CA ASP A 158 -19.13 18.11 14.93
C ASP A 158 -20.51 17.55 14.62
N ALA A 159 -21.53 18.39 14.60
CA ALA A 159 -22.89 18.00 14.24
C ALA A 159 -22.97 17.45 12.81
N PHE A 160 -22.29 18.11 11.86
CA PHE A 160 -22.22 17.66 10.47
C PHE A 160 -21.53 16.29 10.34
N CYS A 161 -20.40 16.11 11.03
CA CYS A 161 -19.66 14.85 11.03
C CYS A 161 -20.47 13.71 11.66
N LEU A 162 -21.18 13.98 12.75
CA LEU A 162 -22.05 13.01 13.41
C LEU A 162 -23.22 12.60 12.50
N GLN A 163 -23.87 13.56 11.85
CA GLN A 163 -24.95 13.28 10.92
C GLN A 163 -24.47 12.46 9.71
N ALA A 164 -23.32 12.81 9.14
CA ALA A 164 -22.70 12.05 8.05
C ALA A 164 -22.39 10.62 8.48
N ASP A 165 -21.89 10.40 9.70
CA ASP A 165 -21.60 9.06 10.22
C ASP A 165 -22.90 8.26 10.44
N VAL A 166 -23.96 8.88 10.96
CA VAL A 166 -25.28 8.22 11.12
C VAL A 166 -25.86 7.81 9.76
N LEU A 167 -25.79 8.68 8.76
CA LEU A 167 -26.28 8.38 7.40
C LEU A 167 -25.42 7.32 6.70
N LEU A 168 -24.10 7.39 6.86
CA LEU A 168 -23.19 6.38 6.37
C LEU A 168 -23.48 5.02 7.03
N GLN A 169 -23.64 5.00 8.35
CA GLN A 169 -23.96 3.79 9.10
C GLN A 169 -25.34 3.24 8.77
N SER A 170 -26.36 4.06 8.47
CA SER A 170 -27.68 3.56 8.08
C SER A 170 -27.68 3.01 6.65
N ALA A 171 -26.89 3.60 5.75
CA ALA A 171 -26.73 3.10 4.39
C ALA A 171 -25.84 1.86 4.30
N CYS A 172 -24.79 1.79 5.12
CA CYS A 172 -23.91 0.61 5.24
C CYS A 172 -24.49 -0.46 6.17
N ASN A 173 -25.39 -0.12 7.09
CA ASN A 173 -26.09 -1.07 7.94
C ASN A 173 -27.59 -0.81 7.81
N PRO A 174 -28.27 -1.32 6.77
CA PRO A 174 -29.71 -1.48 6.86
C PRO A 174 -30.01 -2.29 8.14
N PRO A 175 -31.12 -2.00 8.86
CA PRO A 175 -31.43 -2.66 10.11
C PRO A 175 -31.57 -4.19 9.92
N GLU A 176 -30.64 -4.89 10.55
CA GLU A 176 -30.72 -6.23 11.16
C GLU A 176 -31.43 -7.38 10.42
N ALA A 177 -30.62 -8.31 9.90
CA ALA A 177 -30.99 -9.72 9.85
C ALA A 177 -29.75 -10.59 10.09
N MET A 178 -29.17 -10.51 11.30
CA MET A 178 -28.05 -11.34 11.79
C MET A 178 -26.74 -11.33 10.96
N PRO A 179 -25.58 -11.60 11.58
CA PRO A 179 -24.41 -11.97 10.78
C PRO A 179 -24.77 -13.21 9.95
N LEU A 180 -24.55 -13.15 8.63
CA LEU A 180 -24.81 -14.28 7.74
C LEU A 180 -23.99 -15.50 8.14
N GLU A 181 -22.81 -15.24 8.70
CA GLU A 181 -21.89 -16.26 9.19
C GLU A 181 -21.04 -15.66 10.30
N ARG A 182 -20.79 -16.44 11.35
CA ARG A 182 -19.94 -16.06 12.48
C ARG A 182 -18.89 -17.13 12.68
N ILE A 183 -17.63 -16.72 12.65
CA ILE A 183 -16.48 -17.60 12.76
C ILE A 183 -15.61 -17.09 13.91
N VAL A 184 -15.23 -17.98 14.83
CA VAL A 184 -14.39 -17.65 15.98
C VAL A 184 -13.18 -18.59 15.98
N PHE A 185 -11.98 -18.03 16.10
CA PHE A 185 -10.73 -18.81 16.10
C PHE A 185 -9.63 -18.11 16.87
N HIS A 186 -8.58 -18.87 17.21
CA HIS A 186 -7.34 -18.33 17.75
C HIS A 186 -6.27 -18.30 16.68
N LEU A 187 -5.56 -17.18 16.56
CA LEU A 187 -4.47 -17.03 15.61
C LEU A 187 -3.15 -17.51 16.23
N LEU A 188 -2.50 -18.47 15.57
CA LEU A 188 -1.19 -18.98 15.98
C LEU A 188 -0.06 -18.32 15.19
N ARG A 189 1.15 -18.39 15.76
CA ARG A 189 2.36 -17.89 15.07
C ARG A 189 2.65 -18.65 13.77
N GLU A 190 2.17 -19.88 13.66
CA GLU A 190 2.26 -20.69 12.43
C GLU A 190 1.39 -20.13 11.29
N ASP A 191 0.22 -19.58 11.62
CA ASP A 191 -0.67 -18.94 10.64
C ASP A 191 -0.02 -17.68 10.05
N VAL A 192 0.65 -16.89 10.89
CA VAL A 192 1.45 -15.73 10.46
C VAL A 192 2.62 -16.15 9.58
N ARG A 193 3.27 -17.29 9.87
CA ARG A 193 4.37 -17.83 9.04
C ARG A 193 3.89 -18.21 7.64
N ALA A 194 2.71 -18.83 7.55
CA ALA A 194 2.07 -19.20 6.30
C ALA A 194 1.71 -17.97 5.44
N CYS A 195 1.36 -16.85 6.08
CA CYS A 195 1.06 -15.60 5.39
C CYS A 195 2.30 -14.88 4.83
N SER A 196 3.47 -15.08 5.44
CA SER A 196 4.68 -14.31 5.13
C SER A 196 5.10 -14.26 3.64
N PRO A 197 4.96 -15.33 2.82
CA PRO A 197 5.26 -15.25 1.38
C PRO A 197 4.28 -14.35 0.60
N LEU A 198 3.06 -14.16 1.11
CA LEU A 198 1.99 -13.41 0.43
C LEU A 198 2.11 -11.90 0.68
N ILE A 199 2.55 -11.48 1.87
CA ILE A 199 2.80 -10.06 2.23
C ILE A 199 4.14 -9.55 1.60
N GLY A 200 4.59 -10.20 0.53
CA GLY A 200 5.98 -10.25 0.11
C GLY A 200 6.38 -9.34 -1.05
N GLY A 201 5.87 -8.11 -1.13
CA GLY A 201 6.54 -7.10 -1.96
C GLY A 201 7.87 -6.70 -1.32
N HIS A 202 9.00 -6.80 -2.04
CA HIS A 202 10.25 -6.19 -1.58
C HIS A 202 10.15 -4.66 -1.69
N VAL A 203 9.49 -4.03 -0.71
CA VAL A 203 9.24 -2.58 -0.75
C VAL A 203 10.17 -1.80 0.18
N GLY A 204 10.51 -0.57 -0.24
CA GLY A 204 11.43 0.33 0.45
C GLY A 204 12.91 -0.04 0.24
N TRP A 205 13.76 0.29 1.22
CA TRP A 205 15.21 0.02 1.17
C TRP A 205 15.54 -1.46 0.95
N ARG A 206 14.63 -2.37 1.32
CA ARG A 206 14.79 -3.82 1.13
C ARG A 206 14.81 -4.24 -0.34
N GLY A 207 14.12 -3.50 -1.21
CA GLY A 207 14.20 -3.68 -2.66
C GLY A 207 15.46 -3.06 -3.27
N VAL A 208 16.10 -2.12 -2.55
CA VAL A 208 17.36 -1.47 -2.95
C VAL A 208 18.57 -2.33 -2.61
N LEU A 209 18.52 -3.01 -1.47
CA LEU A 209 19.63 -3.76 -0.90
C LEU A 209 20.30 -4.77 -1.86
N PRO A 210 19.58 -5.59 -2.65
CA PRO A 210 20.23 -6.51 -3.58
C PRO A 210 21.07 -5.75 -4.60
N TYR A 211 20.54 -4.67 -5.16
CA TYR A 211 21.27 -3.85 -6.14
C TYR A 211 22.48 -3.16 -5.51
N ALA A 212 22.35 -2.67 -4.27
CA ALA A 212 23.49 -2.07 -3.56
C ALA A 212 24.61 -3.10 -3.31
N LEU A 213 24.26 -4.32 -2.89
CA LEU A 213 25.23 -5.40 -2.68
C LEU A 213 25.86 -5.86 -3.99
N TRP A 214 25.08 -5.96 -5.06
CA TRP A 214 25.58 -6.31 -6.39
C TRP A 214 26.51 -5.23 -6.93
N LEU A 215 26.12 -3.95 -6.82
CA LEU A 215 26.95 -2.83 -7.23
C LEU A 215 28.28 -2.82 -6.45
N ALA A 216 28.23 -3.00 -5.13
CA ALA A 216 29.43 -3.09 -4.30
C ALA A 216 30.33 -4.25 -4.72
N ALA A 217 29.76 -5.43 -5.00
CA ALA A 217 30.50 -6.60 -5.46
C ALA A 217 31.15 -6.36 -6.84
N LEU A 218 30.39 -5.86 -7.82
CA LEU A 218 30.88 -5.56 -9.16
C LEU A 218 31.94 -4.46 -9.15
N PHE A 219 31.74 -3.41 -8.35
CA PHE A 219 32.68 -2.31 -8.22
C PHE A 219 33.99 -2.77 -7.56
N THR A 220 33.90 -3.51 -6.46
CA THR A 220 35.08 -4.07 -5.78
C THR A 220 35.85 -4.98 -6.72
N PHE A 221 35.14 -5.84 -7.46
CA PHE A 221 35.77 -6.71 -8.44
C PHE A 221 36.44 -5.95 -9.59
N GLY A 222 35.80 -4.90 -10.12
CA GLY A 222 36.38 -4.04 -11.15
C GLY A 222 37.65 -3.29 -10.70
N LEU A 223 37.75 -2.94 -9.41
CA LEU A 223 38.93 -2.28 -8.85
C LEU A 223 40.14 -3.21 -8.73
N PHE A 224 39.93 -4.47 -8.34
CA PHE A 224 41.01 -5.40 -8.01
C PHE A 224 41.27 -6.46 -9.10
N GLY A 225 40.41 -6.55 -10.11
CA GLY A 225 40.47 -7.61 -11.13
C GLY A 225 41.49 -7.40 -12.26
N THR A 226 42.21 -6.28 -12.30
CA THR A 226 43.04 -5.88 -13.46
C THR A 226 44.30 -6.71 -13.66
N GLU A 227 44.79 -7.36 -12.60
CA GLU A 227 46.00 -8.21 -12.60
C GLU A 227 45.70 -9.72 -12.60
N LEU A 228 44.42 -10.11 -12.57
CA LEU A 228 44.03 -11.51 -12.54
C LEU A 228 44.18 -12.16 -13.92
N SER A 229 44.58 -13.44 -13.94
CA SER A 229 44.45 -14.24 -15.16
C SER A 229 42.98 -14.38 -15.55
N GLU A 230 42.68 -14.70 -16.82
CA GLU A 230 41.31 -14.82 -17.31
C GLU A 230 40.45 -15.77 -16.47
N ILE A 231 41.01 -16.94 -16.08
CA ILE A 231 40.32 -17.91 -15.23
C ILE A 231 40.08 -17.34 -13.82
N GLN A 232 41.08 -16.70 -13.23
CA GLN A 232 40.96 -16.08 -11.91
C GLN A 232 39.94 -14.94 -11.91
N TRP A 233 39.85 -14.19 -13.02
CA TRP A 233 38.87 -13.15 -13.23
C TRP A 233 37.45 -13.73 -13.22
N TRP A 234 37.18 -14.76 -14.02
CA TRP A 234 35.88 -15.42 -14.02
C TRP A 234 35.49 -16.01 -12.66
N MET A 235 36.43 -16.66 -11.98
CA MET A 235 36.20 -17.19 -10.64
C MET A 235 35.93 -16.07 -9.62
N GLY A 236 36.66 -14.95 -9.70
CA GLY A 236 36.47 -13.81 -8.82
C GLY A 236 35.14 -13.10 -9.03
N LEU A 237 34.71 -12.92 -10.28
CA LEU A 237 33.41 -12.36 -10.63
C LEU A 237 32.28 -13.26 -10.12
N ALA A 238 32.34 -14.56 -10.44
CA ALA A 238 31.35 -15.54 -10.01
C ALA A 238 31.25 -15.63 -8.48
N SER A 239 32.40 -15.63 -7.78
CA SER A 239 32.44 -15.65 -6.32
C SER A 239 31.84 -14.38 -5.71
N SER A 240 32.15 -13.21 -6.27
CA SER A 240 31.64 -11.92 -5.79
C SER A 240 30.11 -11.85 -5.94
N LEU A 241 29.58 -12.27 -7.08
CA LEU A 241 28.13 -12.35 -7.32
C LEU A 241 27.46 -13.39 -6.41
N GLY A 242 28.11 -14.55 -6.21
CA GLY A 242 27.64 -15.61 -5.31
C GLY A 242 27.53 -15.14 -3.86
N ILE A 243 28.55 -14.42 -3.36
CA ILE A 243 28.56 -13.84 -2.00
C ILE A 243 27.47 -12.77 -1.87
N ALA A 244 27.35 -11.86 -2.83
CA ALA A 244 26.30 -10.83 -2.81
C ALA A 244 24.89 -11.45 -2.78
N TRP A 245 24.68 -12.51 -3.56
CA TRP A 245 23.43 -13.27 -3.58
C TRP A 245 23.17 -13.97 -2.23
N LEU A 246 24.17 -14.65 -1.65
CA LEU A 246 24.05 -15.31 -0.35
C LEU A 246 23.74 -14.32 0.78
N LEU A 247 24.44 -13.18 0.82
CA LEU A 247 24.17 -12.11 1.80
C LEU A 247 22.74 -11.58 1.67
N THR A 248 22.29 -11.34 0.43
CA THR A 248 20.91 -10.91 0.16
C THR A 248 19.90 -11.94 0.70
N ARG A 249 20.12 -13.23 0.42
CA ARG A 249 19.28 -14.32 0.94
C ARG A 249 19.28 -14.39 2.46
N CYS A 250 20.44 -14.30 3.10
CA CYS A 250 20.57 -14.30 4.56
C CYS A 250 19.80 -13.13 5.20
N ILE A 251 19.96 -11.92 4.66
CA ILE A 251 19.27 -10.73 5.17
C ILE A 251 17.75 -10.89 5.01
N TRP A 252 17.27 -11.40 3.87
CA TRP A 252 15.85 -11.65 3.66
C TRP A 252 15.29 -12.72 4.59
N LEU A 253 16.04 -13.80 4.86
CA LEU A 253 15.63 -14.83 5.81
C LEU A 253 15.55 -14.28 7.24
N LEU A 254 16.53 -13.49 7.67
CA LEU A 254 16.54 -12.84 8.97
C LEU A 254 15.40 -11.84 9.10
N ASP A 255 15.20 -10.98 8.10
CA ASP A 255 14.09 -10.02 8.07
C ASP A 255 12.73 -10.72 8.15
N ARG A 256 12.56 -11.82 7.40
CA ARG A 256 11.36 -12.65 7.45
C ARG A 256 11.12 -13.19 8.86
N LYS A 257 12.15 -13.79 9.48
CA LYS A 257 12.06 -14.31 10.86
C LYS A 257 11.70 -13.20 11.87
N LEU A 258 12.34 -12.03 11.75
CA LEU A 258 12.09 -10.89 12.63
C LEU A 258 10.68 -10.31 12.44
N LYS A 259 10.19 -10.22 11.20
CA LYS A 259 8.80 -9.79 10.92
C LYS A 259 7.78 -10.72 11.57
N ILE A 260 7.96 -12.04 11.40
CA ILE A 260 7.09 -13.04 12.03
C ILE A 260 7.13 -12.91 13.56
N ALA A 261 8.33 -12.70 14.13
CA ALA A 261 8.48 -12.55 15.59
C ALA A 261 7.84 -11.27 16.13
N ARG A 262 7.84 -10.19 15.35
CA ARG A 262 7.28 -8.87 15.70
C ARG A 262 5.81 -8.70 15.34
N PHE A 263 5.22 -9.63 14.58
CA PHE A 263 3.81 -9.55 14.22
C PHE A 263 2.97 -9.64 15.51
N PRO A 264 2.13 -8.63 15.80
CA PRO A 264 1.29 -8.65 16.99
C PRO A 264 0.31 -9.81 16.84
N LEU A 265 0.41 -10.79 17.74
CA LEU A 265 -0.56 -11.86 17.84
C LEU A 265 -1.68 -11.39 18.79
N PRO A 266 -2.94 -11.62 18.43
CA PRO A 266 -4.03 -11.39 19.36
C PRO A 266 -3.90 -12.33 20.56
N GLU A 267 -4.20 -11.82 21.76
CA GLU A 267 -4.16 -12.62 22.98
C GLU A 267 -5.45 -13.47 23.12
N GLY A 268 -6.56 -12.96 22.59
CA GLY A 268 -7.87 -13.58 22.65
C GLY A 268 -8.33 -14.30 21.39
N ASN A 269 -9.62 -14.58 21.35
CA ASN A 269 -10.31 -15.06 20.16
C ASN A 269 -10.44 -13.94 19.13
N VAL A 270 -10.15 -14.28 17.88
CA VAL A 270 -10.51 -13.49 16.72
C VAL A 270 -11.89 -13.93 16.26
N GLU A 271 -12.81 -12.99 16.15
CA GLU A 271 -14.14 -13.22 15.62
C GLU A 271 -14.30 -12.51 14.29
N ILE A 272 -14.70 -13.25 13.26
CA ILE A 272 -15.08 -12.70 11.97
C ILE A 272 -16.57 -12.95 11.76
N GLN A 273 -17.30 -11.87 11.51
CA GLN A 273 -18.69 -11.90 11.14
C GLN A 273 -18.84 -11.44 9.69
N ARG A 274 -19.52 -12.25 8.88
CA ARG A 274 -19.86 -11.92 7.50
C ARG A 274 -21.18 -11.17 7.47
N TRP A 275 -21.16 -9.94 6.97
CA TRP A 275 -22.36 -9.13 6.75
C TRP A 275 -22.62 -8.99 5.25
N GLY A 276 -23.81 -8.50 4.87
CA GLY A 276 -24.20 -8.39 3.46
C GLY A 276 -23.25 -7.54 2.61
N ASN A 277 -22.59 -6.55 3.20
CA ASN A 277 -21.73 -5.59 2.49
C ASN A 277 -20.32 -5.38 3.10
N HIS A 278 -20.01 -6.00 4.24
CA HIS A 278 -18.70 -5.92 4.87
C HIS A 278 -18.37 -7.16 5.70
N LEU A 279 -17.11 -7.28 6.11
CA LEU A 279 -16.67 -8.17 7.18
C LEU A 279 -16.49 -7.36 8.45
N ARG A 280 -17.02 -7.84 9.56
CA ARG A 280 -16.74 -7.27 10.88
C ARG A 280 -15.78 -8.19 11.61
N ILE A 281 -14.64 -7.65 12.02
CA ILE A 281 -13.55 -8.40 12.63
C ILE A 281 -13.36 -7.86 14.04
N THR A 282 -13.53 -8.71 15.04
CA THR A 282 -13.33 -8.36 16.44
C THR A 282 -12.08 -9.07 16.94
N VAL A 283 -11.11 -8.30 17.42
CA VAL A 283 -9.84 -8.78 17.94
C VAL A 283 -9.60 -8.13 19.29
N ASP A 284 -9.46 -8.92 20.35
CA ASP A 284 -9.20 -8.43 21.71
C ASP A 284 -10.17 -7.30 22.14
N GLY A 285 -11.46 -7.47 21.82
CA GLY A 285 -12.52 -6.50 22.11
C GLY A 285 -12.56 -5.27 21.18
N LYS A 286 -11.63 -5.15 20.23
CA LYS A 286 -11.63 -4.07 19.22
C LYS A 286 -12.27 -4.57 17.93
N THR A 287 -13.31 -3.86 17.51
CA THR A 287 -14.04 -4.19 16.28
C THR A 287 -13.58 -3.30 15.14
N LYS A 288 -13.25 -3.91 13.99
CA LYS A 288 -12.92 -3.25 12.73
C LYS A 288 -13.87 -3.77 11.65
N SER A 289 -14.57 -2.86 10.97
CA SER A 289 -15.33 -3.19 9.77
C SER A 289 -14.45 -3.05 8.53
N VAL A 290 -14.51 -4.03 7.65
CA VAL A 290 -13.73 -4.13 6.41
C VAL A 290 -14.72 -4.31 5.26
N ALA A 291 -14.91 -3.27 4.46
CA ALA A 291 -15.77 -3.35 3.28
C ALA A 291 -15.22 -4.38 2.28
N TYR A 292 -16.08 -5.14 1.59
CA TYR A 292 -15.62 -6.11 0.58
C TYR A 292 -14.82 -5.46 -0.55
N THR A 293 -15.08 -4.19 -0.85
CA THR A 293 -14.29 -3.40 -1.83
C THR A 293 -12.86 -3.15 -1.44
N SER A 294 -12.56 -3.19 -0.14
CA SER A 294 -11.18 -3.09 0.32
C SER A 294 -10.43 -4.41 0.16
N ILE A 295 -11.12 -5.54 -0.06
CA ILE A 295 -10.50 -6.84 -0.25
C ILE A 295 -10.08 -6.96 -1.71
N GLY A 296 -8.78 -6.76 -1.97
CA GLY A 296 -8.25 -6.78 -3.33
C GLY A 296 -8.01 -8.19 -3.88
N LYS A 297 -7.75 -9.17 -3.00
CA LYS A 297 -7.51 -10.57 -3.41
C LYS A 297 -7.81 -11.54 -2.28
N VAL A 298 -8.54 -12.60 -2.59
CA VAL A 298 -8.71 -13.77 -1.71
C VAL A 298 -7.73 -14.86 -2.16
N VAL A 299 -6.85 -15.31 -1.28
CA VAL A 299 -5.92 -16.42 -1.56
C VAL A 299 -6.27 -17.60 -0.67
N ILE A 300 -6.61 -18.72 -1.30
CA ILE A 300 -7.01 -19.95 -0.62
C ILE A 300 -5.84 -20.94 -0.67
N THR A 301 -5.52 -21.53 0.46
CA THR A 301 -4.55 -22.62 0.59
C THR A 301 -5.21 -23.81 1.28
N GLN A 302 -4.49 -24.92 1.43
CA GLN A 302 -5.02 -26.11 2.13
C GLN A 302 -5.33 -25.87 3.61
N ALA A 303 -4.68 -24.88 4.23
CA ALA A 303 -4.73 -24.64 5.67
C ALA A 303 -5.18 -23.23 6.07
N HIS A 304 -5.27 -22.28 5.13
CA HIS A 304 -5.56 -20.87 5.41
C HIS A 304 -6.30 -20.21 4.27
N ILE A 305 -7.12 -19.23 4.63
CA ILE A 305 -7.65 -18.21 3.73
C ILE A 305 -6.95 -16.89 4.08
N PHE A 306 -6.44 -16.20 3.07
CA PHE A 306 -5.83 -14.88 3.21
C PHE A 306 -6.68 -13.85 2.47
N LEU A 307 -7.27 -12.91 3.20
CA LEU A 307 -8.02 -11.80 2.62
C LEU A 307 -7.11 -10.57 2.60
N MET A 308 -6.60 -10.22 1.41
CA MET A 308 -5.66 -9.11 1.26
C MET A 308 -6.44 -7.80 1.18
N THR A 309 -6.42 -6.99 2.24
CA THR A 309 -7.13 -5.69 2.29
C THR A 309 -6.25 -4.55 1.79
N THR A 310 -4.94 -4.60 2.07
CA THR A 310 -3.96 -3.68 1.53
C THR A 310 -2.66 -4.43 1.24
N PRO A 311 -1.66 -3.83 0.55
CA PRO A 311 -0.36 -4.49 0.34
C PRO A 311 0.35 -4.92 1.64
N ASN A 312 -0.01 -4.35 2.79
CA ASN A 312 0.60 -4.65 4.08
C ASN A 312 -0.40 -5.16 5.14
N ASP A 313 -1.69 -5.26 4.81
CA ASP A 313 -2.75 -5.67 5.74
C ASP A 313 -3.46 -6.88 5.16
N VAL A 314 -3.53 -7.94 5.97
CA VAL A 314 -4.06 -9.23 5.55
C VAL A 314 -4.80 -9.85 6.72
N ILE A 315 -6.02 -10.29 6.44
CA ILE A 315 -6.82 -11.04 7.40
C ILE A 315 -6.51 -12.50 7.15
N ILE A 316 -6.00 -13.17 8.18
CA ILE A 316 -5.62 -14.58 8.13
C ILE A 316 -6.74 -15.37 8.81
N VAL A 317 -7.37 -16.28 8.07
CA VAL A 317 -8.39 -17.19 8.60
C VAL A 317 -7.86 -18.62 8.50
N PRO A 318 -7.45 -19.24 9.61
CA PRO A 318 -6.92 -20.60 9.60
C PRO A 318 -8.04 -21.62 9.36
N ARG A 319 -7.68 -22.80 8.85
CA ARG A 319 -8.59 -23.92 8.63
C ARG A 319 -9.28 -24.38 9.92
N SER A 320 -8.61 -24.24 11.06
CA SER A 320 -9.18 -24.56 12.39
C SER A 320 -10.41 -23.73 12.75
N ALA A 321 -10.65 -22.62 12.04
CA ALA A 321 -11.85 -21.81 12.17
C ALA A 321 -13.10 -22.48 11.56
N PHE A 322 -12.93 -23.54 10.77
CA PHE A 322 -13.99 -24.20 10.02
C PHE A 322 -14.15 -25.67 10.43
N SER A 323 -15.39 -26.16 10.41
CA SER A 323 -15.68 -27.57 10.70
C SER A 323 -15.15 -28.52 9.61
N SER A 324 -15.08 -28.04 8.36
CA SER A 324 -14.61 -28.83 7.22
C SER A 324 -13.85 -27.99 6.18
N ALA A 325 -13.11 -28.66 5.30
CA ALA A 325 -12.45 -28.00 4.18
C ALA A 325 -13.44 -27.40 3.16
N SER A 326 -14.62 -28.01 3.02
CA SER A 326 -15.70 -27.48 2.19
C SER A 326 -16.27 -26.19 2.77
N ASP A 327 -16.42 -26.08 4.09
CA ASP A 327 -16.91 -24.84 4.73
C ASP A 327 -15.91 -23.69 4.54
N MET A 328 -14.62 -24.00 4.70
CA MET A 328 -13.54 -23.06 4.42
C MET A 328 -13.59 -22.55 2.97
N LEU A 329 -13.76 -23.45 2.00
CA LEU A 329 -13.85 -23.09 0.59
C LEU A 329 -15.12 -22.27 0.31
N HIS A 330 -16.26 -22.66 0.87
CA HIS A 330 -17.53 -21.96 0.71
C HIS A 330 -17.46 -20.53 1.26
N PHE A 331 -16.89 -20.35 2.45
CA PHE A 331 -16.64 -19.02 3.01
C PHE A 331 -15.74 -18.19 2.10
N ALA A 332 -14.63 -18.75 1.63
CA ALA A 332 -13.70 -18.04 0.75
C ALA A 332 -14.39 -17.58 -0.55
N GLN A 333 -15.15 -18.46 -1.20
CA GLN A 333 -15.90 -18.16 -2.42
C GLN A 333 -16.99 -17.11 -2.19
N ALA A 334 -17.68 -17.17 -1.05
CA ALA A 334 -18.69 -16.18 -0.69
C ALA A 334 -18.08 -14.78 -0.50
N VAL A 335 -16.89 -14.69 0.12
CA VAL A 335 -16.16 -13.42 0.29
C VAL A 335 -15.61 -12.92 -1.04
N ASP A 336 -15.05 -13.80 -1.87
CA ASP A 336 -14.49 -13.44 -3.18
C ASP A 336 -15.59 -12.92 -4.12
N LYS A 337 -16.72 -13.63 -4.21
CA LYS A 337 -17.90 -13.19 -4.96
C LYS A 337 -18.44 -11.85 -4.44
N ALA A 338 -18.53 -11.68 -3.11
CA ALA A 338 -18.96 -10.42 -2.53
C ALA A 338 -17.97 -9.27 -2.81
N ALA A 339 -16.67 -9.56 -2.90
CA ALA A 339 -15.66 -8.57 -3.31
C ALA A 339 -15.83 -8.18 -4.79
N GLU A 340 -16.00 -9.15 -5.70
CA GLU A 340 -16.24 -8.91 -7.12
C GLU A 340 -17.53 -8.11 -7.38
N GLU A 341 -18.65 -8.50 -6.77
CA GLU A 341 -19.95 -7.81 -6.90
C GLU A 341 -19.91 -6.36 -6.40
N ASN A 342 -18.93 -6.02 -5.55
CA ASN A 342 -18.78 -4.69 -4.98
C ASN A 342 -17.65 -3.87 -5.63
N GLN A 343 -16.84 -4.45 -6.53
CA GLN A 343 -15.82 -3.70 -7.27
C GLN A 343 -16.47 -2.60 -8.14
N PRO A 344 -15.92 -1.38 -8.12
CA PRO A 344 -16.49 -0.23 -8.83
C PRO A 344 -16.41 -0.34 -10.36
#